data_AF-A0A8S3EEP3-F1
#
_entry.id   AF-A0A8S3EEP3-F1
#
_cell.length_a   1.000
_cell.length_b   1.000
_cell.length_c   1.000
_cell.angle_alpha   90.00
_cell.angle_beta   90.00
_cell.angle_gamma   90.00
#
_symmetry.space_group_name_H-M   'P 1'
#
loop_
_entity.id
_entity.type
_entity.pdbx_description
1 polymer ?
#
loop_
_entity_poly.entity_id
_entity_poly.type
_entity_poly.pdbx_seq_one_letter_code
_entity_poly.pdbx_strand_id
1 'polypeptide(L)'
;MSVTIESIKVYVNQFIQNFDYADAIFLAERLYAEVKNDESIYLLARTYYLSGNINKSYWLLRNSSIEHVPNAKLLLAKCCFDTEKLHEAESILVGNCSSISALGLDDFINDHGDQAAYALQLLAKVCE
;
A
#
# COMPACT_ATOMS: atom_id res chain seq x y z
N MET A 1 -22.78 0.35 -24.14
CA MET A 1 -21.45 -0.25 -23.92
C MET A 1 -21.16 -0.09 -22.44
N SER A 2 -21.45 -1.10 -21.61
CA SER A 2 -21.20 -1.04 -20.18
C SER A 2 -19.69 -1.15 -19.95
N VAL A 3 -19.06 -0.05 -19.55
CA VAL A 3 -17.68 -0.09 -19.07
C VAL A 3 -17.67 -1.02 -17.85
N THR A 4 -16.92 -2.12 -17.94
CA THR A 4 -16.78 -3.05 -16.81
C THR A 4 -15.78 -2.49 -15.81
N ILE A 5 -15.95 -2.80 -14.51
CA ILE A 5 -15.06 -2.36 -13.42
C ILE A 5 -13.60 -2.71 -13.74
N GLU A 6 -13.37 -3.87 -14.33
CA GLU A 6 -12.03 -4.32 -14.76
C GLU A 6 -11.38 -3.39 -15.79
N SER A 7 -12.18 -2.87 -16.73
CA SER A 7 -11.70 -1.90 -17.73
C SER A 7 -11.22 -0.61 -17.07
N ILE A 8 -11.89 -0.16 -16.01
CA ILE A 8 -11.52 1.06 -15.28
C ILE A 8 -10.17 0.87 -14.59
N LYS A 9 -9.92 -0.29 -13.97
CA LYS A 9 -8.60 -0.60 -13.38
C LYS A 9 -7.47 -0.52 -14.42
N VAL A 10 -7.73 -1.02 -15.65
CA VAL A 10 -6.77 -0.94 -16.76
C VAL A 10 -6.50 0.52 -17.14
N TYR A 11 -7.55 1.34 -17.31
CA TYR A 11 -7.38 2.75 -17.63
C TYR A 11 -6.61 3.51 -16.54
N VAL A 12 -6.91 3.28 -15.25
CA VAL A 12 -6.16 3.89 -14.14
C VAL A 12 -4.67 3.54 -14.25
N ASN A 13 -4.32 2.28 -14.49
CA ASN A 13 -2.92 1.88 -14.65
C ASN A 13 -2.27 2.52 -15.89
N GLN A 14 -3.01 2.67 -16.98
CA GLN A 14 -2.51 3.36 -18.18
C GLN A 14 -2.22 4.84 -17.88
N PHE A 15 -3.11 5.54 -17.17
CA PHE A 15 -2.85 6.92 -16.76
C PHE A 15 -1.65 7.04 -15.82
N ILE A 16 -1.46 6.07 -14.90
CA ILE A 16 -0.25 6.01 -14.06
C ILE A 16 1.01 5.87 -14.91
N GLN A 17 1.01 4.99 -15.92
CA GLN A 17 2.15 4.79 -16.82
C GLN A 17 2.47 6.03 -17.67
N ASN A 18 1.43 6.79 -18.00
CA ASN A 18 1.57 8.06 -18.72
C ASN A 18 1.90 9.25 -17.81
N PHE A 19 2.04 9.04 -16.49
CA PHE A 19 2.24 10.08 -15.49
C PHE A 19 1.08 11.09 -15.35
N ASP A 20 -0.10 10.75 -15.89
CA ASP A 20 -1.33 11.53 -15.81
C ASP A 20 -2.07 11.24 -14.48
N TYR A 21 -1.48 11.68 -13.37
CA TYR A 21 -1.99 11.36 -12.04
C TYR A 21 -3.36 11.98 -11.73
N ALA A 22 -3.68 13.14 -12.30
CA ALA A 22 -4.97 13.80 -12.06
C ALA A 22 -6.15 12.94 -12.51
N ASP A 23 -6.09 12.42 -13.74
CA ASP A 23 -7.11 11.55 -14.31
C ASP A 23 -7.12 10.17 -13.64
N ALA A 24 -5.93 9.65 -13.30
CA ALA A 24 -5.80 8.40 -12.56
C ALA A 24 -6.49 8.48 -11.18
N ILE A 25 -6.28 9.57 -10.44
CA ILE A 25 -6.89 9.79 -9.12
C ILE A 25 -8.40 9.89 -9.27
N PHE A 26 -8.91 10.70 -10.20
CA PHE A 26 -10.34 10.89 -10.38
C PHE A 26 -11.07 9.58 -10.68
N LEU A 27 -10.51 8.76 -11.58
CA LEU A 27 -11.07 7.45 -11.89
C LEU A 27 -10.95 6.46 -10.74
N ALA A 28 -9.83 6.46 -10.02
CA ALA A 28 -9.64 5.59 -8.86
C ALA A 28 -10.58 5.97 -7.70
N GLU A 29 -10.83 7.25 -7.44
CA GLU A 29 -11.79 7.73 -6.43
C GLU A 29 -13.20 7.27 -6.78
N ARG A 30 -13.58 7.40 -8.05
CA ARG A 30 -14.90 6.96 -8.54
C ARG A 30 -15.07 5.45 -8.45
N LEU A 31 -14.04 4.68 -8.82
CA LEU A 31 -14.05 3.22 -8.67
C LEU A 31 -14.15 2.79 -7.21
N TYR A 32 -13.40 3.45 -6.32
CA TYR A 32 -13.49 3.20 -4.89
C TYR A 32 -14.89 3.48 -4.35
N ALA A 33 -15.51 4.60 -4.75
CA ALA A 33 -16.87 4.95 -4.31
C ALA A 33 -17.94 3.93 -4.75
N GLU A 34 -17.76 3.31 -5.93
CA GLU A 34 -18.69 2.35 -6.51
C GLU A 34 -18.56 0.94 -5.93
N VAL A 35 -17.32 0.43 -5.76
CA VAL A 35 -17.07 -0.97 -5.41
C VAL A 35 -16.67 -1.16 -3.95
N LYS A 36 -15.86 -0.26 -3.39
CA LYS A 36 -15.31 -0.32 -2.01
C LYS A 36 -14.64 -1.65 -1.63
N ASN A 37 -13.97 -2.31 -2.55
CA ASN A 37 -13.18 -3.52 -2.27
C ASN A 37 -11.72 -3.18 -1.90
N ASP A 38 -11.02 -4.12 -1.28
CA ASP A 38 -9.61 -3.98 -0.88
C ASP A 38 -8.69 -3.65 -2.06
N GLU A 39 -8.92 -4.27 -3.22
CA GLU A 39 -8.16 -3.95 -4.45
C GLU A 39 -8.37 -2.50 -4.91
N SER A 40 -9.60 -1.99 -4.75
CA SER A 40 -9.96 -0.63 -5.13
C SER A 40 -9.30 0.39 -4.21
N ILE A 41 -9.26 0.07 -2.91
CA ILE A 41 -8.56 0.87 -1.90
C ILE A 41 -7.06 0.89 -2.18
N TYR A 42 -6.46 -0.27 -2.43
CA TYR A 42 -5.04 -0.37 -2.76
C TYR A 42 -4.69 0.42 -4.03
N LEU A 43 -5.51 0.33 -5.08
CA LEU A 43 -5.29 1.08 -6.31
C LEU A 43 -5.36 2.60 -6.10
N LEU A 44 -6.32 3.07 -5.30
CA LEU A 44 -6.46 4.49 -4.94
C LEU A 44 -5.30 4.96 -4.05
N ALA A 45 -4.91 4.19 -3.05
CA ALA A 45 -3.76 4.51 -2.21
C ALA A 45 -2.47 4.59 -3.04
N ARG A 46 -2.26 3.62 -3.94
CA ARG A 46 -1.10 3.59 -4.84
C ARG A 46 -1.07 4.81 -5.76
N THR A 47 -2.20 5.21 -6.35
CA THR A 47 -2.27 6.42 -7.19
C THR A 47 -1.96 7.69 -6.38
N TYR A 48 -2.50 7.83 -5.17
CA TYR A 48 -2.15 8.95 -4.28
C TYR A 48 -0.67 8.97 -3.94
N TYR A 49 -0.09 7.81 -3.59
CA TYR A 49 1.33 7.69 -3.28
C TYR A 49 2.20 8.13 -4.46
N LEU A 50 1.90 7.65 -5.67
CA LEU A 50 2.64 8.01 -6.89
C LEU A 50 2.49 9.48 -7.27
N SER A 51 1.34 10.09 -6.98
CA SER A 51 1.12 11.53 -7.18
C SER A 51 1.86 12.43 -6.17
N GLY A 52 2.56 11.85 -5.18
CA GLY A 52 3.21 12.58 -4.09
C GLY A 52 2.31 12.93 -2.90
N ASN A 53 1.04 12.55 -2.95
CA ASN A 53 0.07 12.78 -1.86
C ASN A 53 0.13 11.67 -0.79
N ILE A 54 1.30 11.50 -0.17
CA ILE A 54 1.59 10.40 0.78
C ILE A 54 0.65 10.45 1.99
N ASN A 55 0.35 11.65 2.50
CA ASN A 55 -0.58 11.83 3.63
C ASN A 55 -1.97 11.25 3.33
N LYS A 56 -2.52 11.50 2.12
CA LYS A 56 -3.82 10.96 1.73
C LYS A 56 -3.80 9.45 1.63
N SER A 57 -2.75 8.90 1.01
CA SER A 57 -2.53 7.45 0.93
C SER A 57 -2.49 6.81 2.32
N TYR A 58 -1.69 7.37 3.23
CA TYR A 58 -1.58 6.90 4.61
C TYR A 58 -2.93 6.90 5.33
N TRP A 59 -3.67 8.01 5.30
CA TRP A 59 -4.97 8.10 5.98
C TRP A 59 -6.00 7.13 5.39
N LEU A 60 -6.01 6.97 4.07
CA LEU A 60 -6.89 6.02 3.40
C LEU A 60 -6.59 4.57 3.82
N LEU A 61 -5.31 4.19 3.81
CA LEU A 61 -4.88 2.85 4.19
C LEU A 61 -5.08 2.58 5.67
N ARG A 62 -4.83 3.56 6.55
CA ARG A 62 -4.96 3.41 8.00
C ARG A 62 -6.41 3.35 8.47
N ASN A 63 -7.30 4.07 7.81
CA ASN A 63 -8.74 4.01 8.12
C ASN A 63 -9.41 2.76 7.55
N SER A 64 -8.74 2.05 6.65
CA SER A 64 -9.23 0.83 6.04
C SER A 64 -8.61 -0.38 6.75
N SER A 65 -9.39 -1.42 7.03
CA SER A 65 -8.89 -2.65 7.67
C SER A 65 -8.20 -3.56 6.64
N ILE A 66 -7.04 -3.13 6.11
CA ILE A 66 -6.34 -3.82 5.00
C ILE A 66 -5.19 -4.72 5.50
N GLU A 67 -5.29 -5.21 6.74
CA GLU A 67 -4.27 -6.09 7.35
C GLU A 67 -4.08 -7.40 6.57
N HIS A 68 -5.12 -7.84 5.84
CA HIS A 68 -5.12 -9.08 5.07
C HIS A 68 -4.45 -8.97 3.69
N VAL A 69 -4.18 -7.76 3.17
CA VAL A 69 -3.55 -7.59 1.86
C VAL A 69 -2.08 -7.18 2.03
N PRO A 70 -1.12 -8.07 1.73
CA PRO A 70 0.30 -7.81 1.98
C PRO A 70 0.81 -6.57 1.23
N ASN A 71 0.31 -6.35 0.01
CA ASN A 71 0.69 -5.19 -0.81
C ASN A 71 0.26 -3.86 -0.18
N ALA A 72 -0.92 -3.82 0.44
CA ALA A 72 -1.42 -2.61 1.09
C ALA A 72 -0.69 -2.35 2.42
N LYS A 73 -0.42 -3.40 3.19
CA LYS A 73 0.39 -3.34 4.42
C LYS A 73 1.79 -2.75 4.14
N LEU A 74 2.45 -3.20 3.07
CA LEU A 74 3.76 -2.68 2.68
C LEU A 74 3.71 -1.25 2.16
N LEU A 75 2.67 -0.90 1.39
CA LEU A 75 2.48 0.48 0.95
C LEU A 75 2.25 1.41 2.14
N LEU A 76 1.51 0.97 3.16
CA LEU A 76 1.27 1.71 4.39
C LEU A 76 2.59 1.92 5.15
N ALA A 77 3.38 0.86 5.35
CA ALA A 77 4.69 0.95 5.97
C ALA A 77 5.63 1.90 5.22
N LYS A 78 5.61 1.89 3.89
CA LYS A 78 6.37 2.84 3.06
C LYS A 78 5.89 4.28 3.25
N CYS A 79 4.58 4.51 3.31
CA CYS A 79 4.04 5.84 3.59
C CYS A 79 4.46 6.33 4.99
N CYS A 80 4.53 5.44 5.99
CA CYS A 80 5.03 5.78 7.33
C CYS A 80 6.51 6.16 7.31
N PHE A 81 7.33 5.41 6.56
CA PHE A 81 8.75 5.73 6.38
C PHE A 81 8.93 7.12 5.75
N ASP A 82 8.21 7.41 4.67
CA ASP A 82 8.31 8.71 3.97
C ASP A 82 7.72 9.88 4.78
N THR A 83 6.89 9.61 5.79
CA THR A 83 6.33 10.62 6.71
C THR A 83 7.09 10.69 8.05
N GLU A 84 8.26 10.07 8.13
CA GLU A 84 9.14 10.01 9.32
C GLU A 84 8.51 9.33 10.55
N LYS A 85 7.44 8.55 10.36
CA LYS A 85 6.77 7.78 11.42
C LYS A 85 7.40 6.39 11.55
N LEU A 86 8.69 6.36 11.87
CA LEU A 86 9.51 5.14 11.89
C LEU A 86 8.97 4.06 12.84
N HIS A 87 8.56 4.44 14.05
CA HIS A 87 8.00 3.50 15.03
C HIS A 87 6.70 2.85 14.55
N GLU A 88 5.86 3.59 13.82
CA GLU A 88 4.63 3.03 13.24
C GLU A 88 4.99 2.07 12.11
N ALA A 89 5.93 2.44 11.24
CA ALA A 89 6.43 1.60 10.15
C ALA A 89 6.97 0.26 10.65
N GLU A 90 7.80 0.27 11.72
CA GLU A 90 8.32 -0.95 12.35
C GLU A 90 7.18 -1.82 12.87
N SER A 91 6.25 -1.25 13.66
CA SER A 91 5.12 -2.00 14.22
C SER A 91 4.25 -2.65 13.13
N ILE A 92 4.05 -1.97 12.00
CA ILE A 92 3.29 -2.54 10.88
C ILE A 92 4.05 -3.72 10.26
N LEU A 93 5.34 -3.56 9.99
CA LEU A 93 6.16 -4.58 9.31
C LEU A 93 6.37 -5.81 10.19
N VAL A 94 6.68 -5.60 11.48
CA VAL A 94 6.90 -6.66 12.48
C VAL A 94 5.57 -7.30 12.91
N GLY A 95 4.46 -6.56 12.85
CA GLY A 95 3.13 -7.06 13.21
C GLY A 95 3.01 -7.43 14.70
N ASN A 96 2.51 -8.64 14.98
CA ASN A 96 2.26 -9.14 16.35
C ASN A 96 3.53 -9.61 17.07
N CYS A 97 4.69 -9.61 16.42
CA CYS A 97 5.94 -9.96 17.10
C CYS A 97 6.43 -8.78 17.94
N SER A 98 6.68 -9.00 19.22
CA SER A 98 7.10 -7.94 20.15
C SER A 98 8.50 -7.38 19.86
N SER A 99 9.30 -8.03 19.02
CA SER A 99 10.66 -7.62 18.63
C SER A 99 11.13 -8.36 17.37
N ILE A 100 11.98 -7.71 16.55
CA ILE A 100 12.64 -8.31 15.37
C ILE A 100 13.45 -9.56 15.74
N SER A 101 14.02 -9.60 16.95
CA SER A 101 14.77 -10.76 17.47
C SER A 101 13.91 -12.02 17.70
N ALA A 102 12.59 -11.87 17.72
CA ALA A 102 11.64 -12.99 17.87
C ALA A 102 11.03 -13.43 16.53
N LEU A 103 11.32 -12.73 15.43
CA LEU A 103 10.91 -13.16 14.09
C LEU A 103 11.86 -14.22 13.56
N GLY A 104 11.35 -15.43 13.33
CA GLY A 104 11.99 -16.34 12.40
C GLY A 104 11.96 -15.72 11.01
N LEU A 105 13.10 -15.65 10.31
CA LEU A 105 13.13 -15.19 8.92
C LEU A 105 12.18 -16.03 8.03
N ASP A 106 12.04 -17.31 8.34
CA ASP A 106 11.15 -18.22 7.62
C ASP A 106 9.66 -17.86 7.83
N ASP A 107 9.27 -17.44 9.04
CA ASP A 107 7.91 -16.98 9.33
C ASP A 107 7.61 -15.65 8.62
N PHE A 108 8.59 -14.74 8.58
CA PHE A 108 8.45 -13.48 7.86
C PHE A 108 8.30 -13.68 6.35
N ILE A 109 9.09 -14.59 5.78
CA ILE A 109 9.02 -14.95 4.36
C ILE A 109 7.67 -15.60 4.06
N ASN A 110 7.13 -16.41 4.95
CA ASN A 110 5.80 -16.99 4.79
C ASN A 110 4.69 -15.93 4.85
N ASP A 111 4.78 -14.96 5.76
CA ASP A 111 3.76 -13.91 5.93
C ASP A 111 3.75 -12.88 4.79
N HIS A 112 4.94 -12.52 4.27
CA HIS A 112 5.09 -11.47 3.26
C HIS A 112 5.31 -12.02 1.83
N GLY A 113 5.56 -13.32 1.69
CA GLY A 113 5.76 -14.00 0.41
C GLY A 113 6.84 -13.34 -0.45
N ASP A 114 6.51 -13.10 -1.73
CA ASP A 114 7.43 -12.51 -2.72
C ASP A 114 7.91 -11.10 -2.36
N GLN A 115 7.18 -10.39 -1.49
CA GLN A 115 7.54 -9.04 -1.07
C GLN A 115 8.41 -9.01 0.19
N ALA A 116 8.75 -10.17 0.77
CA ALA A 116 9.54 -10.26 1.99
C ALA A 116 10.91 -9.58 1.86
N ALA A 117 11.60 -9.73 0.73
CA ALA A 117 12.90 -9.10 0.51
C ALA A 117 12.82 -7.56 0.57
N TYR A 118 11.78 -6.98 -0.03
CA TYR A 118 11.56 -5.53 0.01
C TYR A 118 11.17 -5.05 1.41
N ALA A 119 10.34 -5.84 2.11
CA ALA A 119 9.93 -5.55 3.47
C ALA A 119 11.11 -5.56 4.46
N LEU A 120 12.03 -6.53 4.33
CA LEU A 120 13.28 -6.59 5.11
C LEU A 120 14.19 -5.40 4.81
N GLN A 121 14.29 -4.98 3.53
CA GLN A 121 15.07 -3.81 3.16
C GLN A 121 14.51 -2.53 3.80
N LEU A 122 13.18 -2.38 3.85
CA LEU A 122 12.54 -1.26 4.53
C LEU A 122 12.78 -1.31 6.05
N LEU A 123 12.65 -2.48 6.67
CA LEU A 123 12.96 -2.66 8.09
C LEU A 123 14.41 -2.26 8.41
N ALA A 124 15.37 -2.71 7.60
CA ALA A 124 16.77 -2.37 7.81
C ALA A 124 17.01 -0.84 7.77
N LYS A 125 16.32 -0.12 6.88
CA LYS A 125 16.39 1.36 6.81
C LYS A 125 15.68 2.08 7.95
N VAL A 126 14.66 1.46 8.54
CA VAL A 126 13.94 2.02 9.70
C VAL A 126 14.78 1.88 10.98
N CYS A 127 15.59 0.83 11.08
CA CYS A 127 16.44 0.54 12.23
C CYS A 127 17.84 1.17 12.17
N GLU A 128 18.21 1.83 11.07
CA GLU A 128 19.47 2.58 10.90
C GLU A 128 19.41 3.95 11.61
#